data_AF-E1JY19-F1
#
_entry.id   AF-E1JY19-F1
#
_cell.length_a   1.000
_cell.length_b   1.000
_cell.length_c   1.000
_cell.angle_alpha   90.00
_cell.angle_beta   90.00
_cell.angle_gamma   90.00
#
_symmetry.space_group_name_H-M   'P 1'
#
loop_
_entity.id
_entity.type
_entity.pdbx_description
1 polymer ?
#
loop_
_entity_poly.entity_id
_entity_poly.type
_entity_poly.pdbx_seq_one_letter_code
_entity_poly.pdbx_strand_id
1 'polypeptide(L)'
;MKAKSRESRQGNFLYPDLLDQLNPAHPLLKLAKRIPWQCFEEAFAGLYSQAGRPAKPIRLMAGLFLLKQLENLSDERVVEAWVANPNFQAFCGESLFQWKFPCNPSEFVYFAKESAKRERA
;
A
#
# COMPACT_ATOMS: atom_id res chain seq x y z
N MET A 1 20.15 -1.90 0.77
CA MET A 1 20.30 -0.51 0.30
C MET A 1 18.92 0.04 -0.02
N LYS A 2 18.52 1.21 0.50
CA LYS A 2 17.18 1.78 0.24
C LYS A 2 17.02 2.05 -1.26
N ALA A 3 15.93 1.58 -1.86
CA ALA A 3 15.66 1.77 -3.28
C ALA A 3 15.59 3.28 -3.61
N LYS A 4 16.33 3.70 -4.65
CA LYS A 4 16.27 5.06 -5.18
C LYS A 4 14.87 5.28 -5.76
N SER A 5 14.11 6.22 -5.20
CA SER A 5 12.77 6.55 -5.70
C SER A 5 12.88 6.99 -7.15
N ARG A 6 12.16 6.30 -8.04
CA ARG A 6 12.02 6.69 -9.43
C ARG A 6 11.21 7.99 -9.44
N GLU A 7 11.84 9.13 -9.67
CA GLU A 7 11.14 10.42 -9.78
C GLU A 7 10.12 10.31 -10.92
N SER A 8 8.84 10.16 -10.57
CA SER A 8 7.77 10.31 -11.54
C SER A 8 7.68 11.80 -11.85
N ARG A 9 7.85 12.16 -13.13
CA ARG A 9 7.59 13.52 -13.63
C ARG A 9 6.08 13.79 -13.67
N GLN A 10 5.38 13.54 -12.57
CA GLN A 10 4.00 13.99 -12.41
C GLN A 10 4.06 15.49 -12.12
N GLY A 11 3.57 16.29 -13.07
CA GLY A 11 3.60 17.74 -13.00
C GLY A 11 2.61 18.29 -11.99
N ASN A 12 2.86 18.08 -10.70
CA ASN A 12 2.12 18.75 -9.65
C ASN A 12 2.90 19.95 -9.14
N PHE A 13 2.73 21.08 -9.83
CA PHE A 13 3.40 22.34 -9.50
C PHE A 13 2.93 22.93 -8.17
N LEU A 14 1.66 22.71 -7.79
CA LEU A 14 1.04 23.33 -6.61
C LEU A 14 1.05 22.44 -5.36
N TYR A 15 0.96 21.11 -5.53
CA TYR A 15 0.90 20.16 -4.41
C TYR A 15 1.73 18.91 -4.74
N PRO A 16 3.03 18.91 -4.39
CA PRO A 16 3.92 17.81 -4.74
C PRO A 16 3.60 16.53 -3.97
N ASP A 17 3.00 16.61 -2.78
CA ASP A 17 2.56 15.44 -2.01
C ASP A 17 1.07 15.14 -2.27
N LEU A 18 0.74 13.87 -2.36
CA LEU A 18 -0.63 13.36 -2.43
C LEU A 18 -1.41 13.75 -1.17
N LEU A 19 -0.79 13.72 0.01
CA LEU A 19 -1.47 14.04 1.26
C LEU A 19 -2.00 15.48 1.30
N ASP A 20 -1.29 16.42 0.67
CA ASP A 20 -1.68 17.83 0.60
C ASP A 20 -2.91 18.06 -0.29
N GLN A 21 -3.21 17.11 -1.18
CA GLN A 21 -4.37 17.17 -2.09
C GLN A 21 -5.64 16.57 -1.47
N LEU A 22 -5.53 15.88 -0.34
CA LEU A 22 -6.63 15.13 0.27
C LEU A 22 -7.23 15.85 1.47
N ASN A 23 -8.47 15.49 1.80
CA ASN A 23 -9.13 15.98 2.99
C ASN A 23 -8.47 15.34 4.25
N PRO A 24 -7.76 16.10 5.10
CA PRO A 24 -7.11 15.55 6.29
C PRO A 24 -8.10 15.02 7.33
N ALA A 25 -9.39 15.41 7.24
CA ALA A 25 -10.44 14.94 8.12
C ALA A 25 -10.97 13.53 7.75
N HIS A 26 -10.56 12.98 6.60
CA HIS A 26 -11.04 11.69 6.10
C HIS A 26 -10.75 10.56 7.12
N PRO A 27 -11.74 9.73 7.49
CA PRO A 27 -11.59 8.70 8.53
C PRO A 27 -10.42 7.75 8.28
N LEU A 28 -10.24 7.33 7.03
CA LEU A 28 -9.14 6.44 6.62
C LEU A 28 -7.76 7.05 6.88
N LEU A 29 -7.59 8.36 6.64
CA LEU A 29 -6.31 9.04 6.86
C LEU A 29 -6.04 9.24 8.37
N LYS A 30 -7.08 9.47 9.15
CA LYS A 30 -6.98 9.48 10.62
C LYS A 30 -6.59 8.11 11.15
N LEU A 31 -7.15 7.03 10.57
CA LEU A 31 -6.79 5.66 10.92
C LEU A 31 -5.32 5.38 10.56
N ALA A 32 -4.87 5.74 9.36
CA ALA A 32 -3.48 5.58 8.94
C ALA A 32 -2.48 6.21 9.92
N LYS A 33 -2.81 7.38 10.50
CA LYS A 33 -1.94 8.06 11.48
C LYS A 33 -1.83 7.32 12.82
N ARG A 34 -2.83 6.49 13.17
CA ARG A 34 -2.88 5.75 14.45
C ARG A 34 -2.26 4.37 14.35
N ILE A 35 -2.14 3.80 13.15
CA ILE A 35 -1.56 2.48 12.95
C ILE A 35 -0.04 2.55 13.16
N PRO A 36 0.55 1.70 14.02
CA PRO A 36 1.99 1.64 14.22
C PRO A 36 2.66 0.89 13.06
N TRP A 37 2.82 1.55 11.91
CA TRP A 37 3.37 0.94 10.68
C TRP A 37 4.78 0.36 10.87
N GLN A 38 5.57 0.89 11.80
CA GLN A 38 6.92 0.38 12.12
C GLN A 38 6.89 -1.08 12.60
N CYS A 39 5.88 -1.47 13.38
CA CYS A 39 5.75 -2.86 13.83
C CYS A 39 5.53 -3.82 12.65
N PHE A 40 4.81 -3.39 11.62
CA PHE A 40 4.64 -4.18 10.39
C PHE A 40 5.97 -4.28 9.63
N GLU A 41 6.68 -3.16 9.47
CA GLU A 41 7.99 -3.15 8.81
C GLU A 41 8.97 -4.11 9.51
N GLU A 42 9.03 -4.10 10.84
CA GLU A 42 9.89 -4.99 11.62
C GLU A 42 9.47 -6.47 11.52
N ALA A 43 8.17 -6.76 11.67
CA ALA A 43 7.64 -8.12 11.62
C ALA A 43 7.82 -8.77 10.24
N PHE A 44 7.71 -7.98 9.17
CA PHE A 44 7.81 -8.45 7.80
C PHE A 44 9.18 -8.22 7.16
N ALA A 45 10.14 -7.56 7.84
CA ALA A 45 11.48 -7.32 7.34
C ALA A 45 12.19 -8.60 6.85
N GLY A 46 11.98 -9.72 7.55
CA GLY A 46 12.57 -11.02 7.21
C GLY A 46 12.02 -11.66 5.93
N LEU A 47 10.87 -11.20 5.41
CA LEU A 47 10.30 -11.71 4.15
C LEU A 47 10.94 -11.09 2.91
N TYR A 48 11.72 -10.02 3.07
CA TYR A 48 12.31 -9.30 1.95
C TYR A 48 13.79 -9.64 1.81
N SER A 49 14.11 -10.36 0.74
CA SER A 49 15.48 -10.61 0.31
C SER A 49 16.17 -9.30 -0.08
N GLN A 50 17.41 -9.10 0.35
CA GLN A 50 18.27 -8.00 -0.11
C GLN A 50 18.73 -8.20 -1.58
N ALA A 51 18.56 -9.40 -2.15
CA ALA A 51 18.94 -9.74 -3.52
C ALA A 51 17.69 -10.14 -4.34
N GLY A 52 17.41 -9.42 -5.43
CA GLY A 52 16.29 -9.71 -6.33
C GLY A 52 15.48 -8.47 -6.75
N ARG A 53 14.24 -8.68 -7.22
CA ARG A 53 13.30 -7.62 -7.59
C ARG A 53 13.03 -6.73 -6.38
N PRO A 54 12.98 -5.39 -6.53
CA PRO A 54 12.71 -4.49 -5.41
C PRO A 54 11.40 -4.89 -4.72
N ALA A 55 11.56 -5.17 -3.42
CA ALA A 55 10.51 -5.29 -2.43
C ALA A 55 9.45 -4.19 -2.60
N LYS A 56 8.17 -4.57 -2.67
CA LYS A 56 7.11 -3.58 -2.50
C LYS A 56 7.10 -3.08 -1.05
N PRO A 57 6.79 -1.79 -0.80
CA PRO A 57 6.70 -1.27 0.57
C PRO A 57 5.78 -2.15 1.43
N ILE A 58 6.20 -2.49 2.66
CA ILE A 58 5.40 -3.33 3.57
C ILE A 58 4.08 -2.63 3.87
N ARG A 59 4.14 -1.31 4.07
CA ARG A 59 2.94 -0.48 4.25
C ARG A 59 1.92 -0.61 3.11
N LEU A 60 2.37 -0.77 1.86
CA LEU A 60 1.46 -0.96 0.72
C LEU A 60 0.71 -2.30 0.81
N MET A 61 1.43 -3.38 1.11
CA MET A 61 0.85 -4.71 1.21
C MET A 61 -0.07 -4.84 2.43
N ALA A 62 0.36 -4.36 3.59
CA ALA A 62 -0.44 -4.33 4.81
C ALA A 62 -1.66 -3.42 4.66
N GLY A 63 -1.49 -2.26 4.00
CA GLY A 63 -2.57 -1.32 3.73
C GLY A 63 -3.66 -1.92 2.83
N LEU A 64 -3.27 -2.60 1.74
CA LEU A 64 -4.23 -3.30 0.88
C LEU A 64 -4.98 -4.41 1.62
N PHE A 65 -4.29 -5.17 2.48
CA PHE A 65 -4.94 -6.19 3.30
C PHE A 65 -5.95 -5.59 4.27
N LEU A 66 -5.61 -4.49 4.95
CA LEU A 66 -6.53 -3.79 5.84
C LEU A 66 -7.72 -3.21 5.08
N LEU A 67 -7.49 -2.56 3.93
CA LEU A 67 -8.56 -2.01 3.09
C LEU A 67 -9.54 -3.09 2.63
N LYS A 68 -9.02 -4.27 2.25
CA LYS A 68 -9.83 -5.42 1.88
C LYS A 68 -10.81 -5.79 3.00
N GLN A 69 -10.32 -5.86 4.25
CA GLN A 69 -11.15 -6.20 5.41
C GLN A 69 -12.14 -5.08 5.77
N LEU A 70 -11.69 -3.82 5.73
CA LEU A 70 -12.51 -2.65 6.10
C LEU A 70 -13.68 -2.44 5.14
N GLU A 71 -13.45 -2.62 3.85
CA GLU A 71 -14.44 -2.38 2.79
C GLU A 71 -15.14 -3.67 2.32
N ASN A 72 -14.80 -4.81 2.94
CA ASN A 72 -15.31 -6.14 2.57
C ASN A 72 -15.18 -6.44 1.06
N LEU A 73 -14.00 -6.16 0.51
CA LEU A 73 -13.70 -6.32 -0.92
C LEU A 73 -12.98 -7.65 -1.20
N SER A 74 -13.06 -8.11 -2.46
CA SER A 74 -12.19 -9.18 -2.95
C SER A 74 -10.78 -8.65 -3.22
N ASP A 75 -9.84 -9.57 -3.46
CA ASP A 75 -8.45 -9.27 -3.77
C ASP A 75 -8.29 -8.44 -5.06
N GLU A 76 -9.12 -8.71 -6.06
CA GLU A 76 -9.16 -7.96 -7.32
C GLU A 76 -9.80 -6.59 -7.11
N ARG A 77 -10.92 -6.56 -6.37
CA ARG A 77 -11.70 -5.34 -6.14
C ARG A 77 -10.97 -4.32 -5.28
N VAL A 78 -10.18 -4.75 -4.29
CA VAL A 78 -9.37 -3.82 -3.49
C VAL A 78 -8.28 -3.17 -4.33
N VAL A 79 -7.67 -3.92 -5.26
CA VAL A 79 -6.63 -3.41 -6.16
C VAL A 79 -7.22 -2.41 -7.17
N GLU A 80 -8.40 -2.68 -7.71
CA GLU A 80 -9.15 -1.75 -8.57
C GLU A 80 -9.56 -0.48 -7.80
N ALA A 81 -10.15 -0.63 -6.61
CA ALA A 81 -10.56 0.48 -5.77
C ALA A 81 -9.37 1.35 -5.34
N TRP A 82 -8.20 0.75 -5.12
CA TRP A 82 -6.98 1.46 -4.79
C TRP A 82 -6.52 2.39 -5.92
N VAL A 83 -6.60 1.95 -7.18
CA VAL A 83 -6.26 2.83 -8.33
C VAL A 83 -7.27 3.95 -8.48
N ALA A 84 -8.54 3.68 -8.22
CA ALA A 84 -9.61 4.67 -8.35
C ALA A 84 -9.64 5.70 -7.20
N ASN A 85 -9.14 5.36 -6.01
CA ASN A 85 -9.30 6.17 -4.80
C ASN A 85 -7.97 6.71 -4.24
N PRO A 86 -7.70 8.02 -4.37
CA PRO A 86 -6.51 8.66 -3.79
C PRO A 86 -6.33 8.44 -2.28
N ASN A 87 -7.42 8.35 -1.51
CA ASN A 87 -7.34 8.10 -0.06
C ASN A 87 -6.78 6.71 0.24
N PHE A 88 -7.07 5.71 -0.59
CA PHE A 88 -6.57 4.34 -0.43
C PHE A 88 -5.07 4.29 -0.70
N GLN A 89 -4.60 5.05 -1.69
CA GLN A 89 -3.17 5.18 -1.99
C GLN A 89 -2.41 5.86 -0.85
N ALA A 90 -2.95 6.98 -0.34
CA ALA A 90 -2.38 7.67 0.81
C ALA A 90 -2.39 6.81 2.08
N PHE A 91 -3.44 6.01 2.31
CA PHE A 91 -3.49 5.04 3.41
C PHE A 91 -2.34 4.03 3.32
N CYS A 92 -2.14 3.47 2.13
CA CYS A 92 -1.04 2.56 1.79
C CYS A 92 0.36 3.20 1.75
N GLY A 93 0.46 4.52 1.92
CA GLY A 93 1.73 5.23 2.05
C GLY A 93 2.31 5.78 0.74
N GLU A 94 1.51 5.88 -0.32
CA GLU A 94 1.93 6.58 -1.53
C GLU A 94 2.02 8.09 -1.28
N SER A 95 3.13 8.70 -1.69
CA SER A 95 3.32 10.15 -1.68
C SER A 95 2.85 10.80 -2.98
N LEU A 96 2.60 10.00 -4.03
CA LEU A 96 2.18 10.46 -5.34
C LEU A 96 1.07 9.57 -5.86
N PHE A 97 0.08 10.17 -6.53
CA PHE A 97 -1.05 9.41 -7.06
C PHE A 97 -0.61 8.46 -8.18
N GLN A 98 -0.87 7.17 -8.03
CA GLN A 98 -0.51 6.10 -8.95
C GLN A 98 -1.70 5.72 -9.83
N TRP A 99 -1.47 5.67 -11.14
CA TRP A 99 -2.49 5.32 -12.14
C TRP A 99 -2.43 3.84 -12.53
N LYS A 100 -1.39 3.14 -12.07
CA LYS A 100 -1.13 1.74 -12.36
C LYS A 100 -1.41 0.91 -11.13
N PHE A 101 -1.72 -0.37 -11.32
CA PHE A 101 -1.91 -1.27 -10.21
C PHE A 101 -0.65 -1.37 -9.33
N PRO A 102 -0.81 -1.39 -7.99
CA PRO A 102 0.29 -1.53 -7.05
C PRO A 102 0.95 -2.91 -7.15
N CYS A 103 0.18 -3.89 -7.61
CA CYS A 103 0.59 -5.26 -7.83
C CYS A 103 -0.13 -5.87 -9.02
N ASN A 104 0.50 -6.85 -9.68
CA ASN A 104 -0.27 -7.70 -10.58
C ASN A 104 -1.32 -8.41 -9.70
N PRO A 105 -2.63 -8.37 -10.02
CA PRO A 105 -3.66 -9.00 -9.19
C PRO A 105 -3.34 -10.45 -8.82
N SER A 106 -2.70 -11.19 -9.72
CA SER A 106 -2.23 -12.56 -9.46
C SER A 106 -1.15 -12.65 -8.36
N GLU A 107 -0.29 -11.64 -8.21
CA GLU A 107 0.69 -11.54 -7.11
C GLU A 107 0.01 -11.27 -5.76
N PHE A 108 -1.07 -10.50 -5.74
CA PHE A 108 -1.82 -10.22 -4.50
C PHE A 108 -2.58 -11.46 -4.03
N VAL A 109 -3.21 -12.20 -4.95
CA VAL A 109 -3.84 -13.49 -4.67
C VAL A 109 -2.83 -14.49 -4.09
N TYR A 110 -1.58 -14.51 -4.59
CA TYR A 110 -0.53 -15.35 -4.02
C TYR A 110 -0.14 -14.92 -2.60
N PHE A 111 0.04 -13.62 -2.36
CA PHE A 111 0.35 -13.07 -1.03
C PHE A 111 -0.77 -13.34 0.00
N ALA A 112 -2.04 -13.16 -0.39
CA ALA A 112 -3.19 -13.43 0.46
C ALA A 112 -3.30 -14.93 0.81
N LYS A 113 -3.05 -15.82 -0.15
CA LYS A 113 -3.02 -17.27 0.09
C LYS A 113 -1.91 -17.68 1.06
N GLU A 114 -0.72 -17.11 0.93
CA GLU A 114 0.40 -17.41 1.82
C GLU A 114 0.14 -16.91 3.25
N SER A 115 -0.45 -15.72 3.38
CA SER A 115 -0.83 -15.14 4.67
C SER A 115 -1.89 -16.00 5.39
N ALA A 116 -2.92 -16.46 4.66
CA ALA A 116 -3.98 -17.32 5.20
C ALA A 116 -3.51 -18.74 5.56
N LYS A 117 -2.43 -19.23 4.93
CA LYS A 117 -1.85 -20.55 5.21
C LYS A 117 -1.08 -20.56 6.54
N ARG A 118 -0.50 -19.42 6.91
CA ARG A 118 0.28 -19.23 8.13
C ARG A 118 -0.59 -18.96 9.37
N GLU A 119 -1.83 -18.54 9.18
CA GLU A 119 -2.83 -18.38 10.26
C GLU A 119 -3.49 -19.71 10.67
N ARG A 120 -3.28 -20.77 9.88
CA ARG A 120 -3.82 -22.12 10.11
C ARG A 120 -2.79 -23.17 10.55
N ALA A 121 -1.55 -22.75 10.83
CA ALA A 121 -0.46 -23.58 11.32
C ALA A 121 -0.01 -23.08 12.69
#